data_AF-A0AA43UCY8-F1
#
_entry.id   AF-A0AA43UCY8-F1
#
_cell.length_a   1.000
_cell.length_b   1.000
_cell.length_c   1.000
_cell.angle_alpha   90.00
_cell.angle_beta   90.00
_cell.angle_gamma   90.00
#
_symmetry.space_group_name_H-M   'P 1'
#
loop_
_entity.id
_entity.type
_entity.pdbx_description
1 polymer ?
#
loop_
_entity_poly.entity_id
_entity_poly.type
_entity_poly.pdbx_seq_one_letter_code
_entity_poly.pdbx_strand_id
1 'polypeptide(L)'
;RIVPVIPYTVENYVFGLTSIKAWEYLYLSLIFIIPGTFIYVNIGAQSLDIASTGFIIAVGLLVLISIVPIGVERWRNKKKKDKAEINEEEKN
;
A
#
# COMPACT_ATOMS: atom_id res chain seq x y z
N ARG A 1 14.63 -9.06 -21.74
CA ARG A 1 15.25 -8.98 -20.40
C ARG A 1 15.29 -7.51 -20.02
N ILE A 2 14.41 -7.09 -19.13
CA ILE A 2 14.42 -5.72 -18.62
C ILE A 2 15.41 -5.75 -17.46
N VAL A 3 16.52 -5.03 -17.58
CA VAL A 3 17.40 -4.81 -16.42
C VAL A 3 16.58 -4.00 -15.43
N PRO A 4 16.43 -4.45 -14.17
CA PRO A 4 15.62 -3.74 -13.19
C PRO A 4 16.18 -2.32 -13.05
N VAL A 5 15.32 -1.32 -13.22
CA VAL A 5 15.69 0.11 -13.20
C VAL A 5 16.39 0.48 -11.89
N ILE A 6 16.11 -0.26 -10.82
CA ILE A 6 16.82 -0.18 -9.56
C ILE A 6 17.20 -1.61 -9.12
N PRO A 7 18.49 -1.89 -8.84
CA PRO A 7 18.91 -3.15 -8.26
C PRO A 7 18.39 -3.30 -6.82
N TYR A 8 17.94 -4.49 -6.43
CA TYR A 8 17.53 -4.81 -5.04
C TYR A 8 18.58 -4.40 -3.99
N THR A 9 19.85 -4.48 -4.36
CA THR A 9 20.97 -4.02 -3.53
C THR A 9 20.83 -2.55 -3.14
N VAL A 10 20.49 -1.67 -4.10
CA VAL A 10 20.32 -0.23 -3.86
C VAL A 10 19.12 0.03 -2.96
N GLU A 11 18.01 -0.67 -3.19
CA GLU A 11 16.81 -0.56 -2.36
C GLU A 11 17.08 -0.93 -0.89
N ASN A 12 17.81 -2.02 -0.65
CA ASN A 12 18.20 -2.43 0.71
C ASN A 12 19.11 -1.40 1.41
N TYR A 13 20.05 -0.76 0.69
CA TYR A 13 20.88 0.30 1.27
C TYR A 13 20.09 1.56 1.59
N VAL A 14 19.11 1.93 0.74
CA VAL A 14 18.21 3.06 0.99
C VAL A 14 17.39 2.83 2.25
N PHE A 15 16.88 1.62 2.49
CA PHE A 15 16.21 1.31 3.75
C PHE A 15 17.14 1.40 4.97
N GLY A 16 18.41 1.04 4.83
CA GLY A 16 19.43 1.25 5.88
C GLY A 16 19.70 2.72 6.21
N LEU A 17 19.39 3.65 5.29
CA LEU A 17 19.51 5.10 5.47
C LEU A 17 18.24 5.74 6.08
N THR A 18 17.13 5.02 6.15
CA THR A 18 15.89 5.50 6.80
C THR A 18 15.92 5.27 8.31
N SER A 19 15.39 6.18 9.12
CA SER A 19 15.30 6.04 10.59
C SER A 19 14.27 5.02 11.07
N ILE A 20 13.79 4.13 10.20
CA ILE A 20 12.78 3.13 10.54
C ILE A 20 13.48 2.02 11.34
N LYS A 21 12.88 1.59 12.45
CA LYS A 21 13.43 0.44 13.20
C LYS A 21 13.33 -0.81 12.33
N ALA A 22 14.42 -1.57 12.22
CA ALA A 22 14.46 -2.79 11.42
C ALA A 22 13.30 -3.76 11.76
N TRP A 23 12.93 -3.84 13.04
CA TRP A 23 11.79 -4.64 13.48
C TRP A 23 10.44 -4.15 12.99
N GLU A 24 10.20 -2.83 13.00
CA GLU A 24 8.96 -2.24 12.48
C GLU A 24 8.85 -2.53 10.97
N TYR A 25 9.93 -2.29 10.22
CA TYR A 25 9.99 -2.60 8.79
C TYR A 25 9.70 -4.08 8.50
N LEU A 26 10.29 -5.00 9.26
CA LEU A 26 10.18 -6.44 9.04
C LEU A 26 8.75 -6.95 9.28
N TYR A 27 8.15 -6.61 10.42
CA TYR A 27 6.79 -7.05 10.73
C TYR A 27 5.74 -6.42 9.82
N LEU A 28 5.86 -5.12 9.49
CA LEU A 28 4.97 -4.49 8.52
C LEU A 28 5.10 -5.19 7.16
N SER A 29 6.32 -5.39 6.65
CA SER A 29 6.51 -6.04 5.36
C SER A 29 5.91 -7.46 5.33
N LEU A 30 6.08 -8.25 6.39
CA LEU A 30 5.48 -9.57 6.52
C LEU A 30 3.95 -9.52 6.49
N ILE A 31 3.35 -8.64 7.30
CA ILE A 31 1.88 -8.50 7.38
C ILE A 31 1.28 -8.11 6.03
N PHE A 32 1.98 -7.29 5.24
CA PHE A 32 1.49 -6.86 3.93
C PHE A 32 1.75 -7.89 2.83
N ILE A 33 2.87 -8.62 2.88
CA ILE A 33 3.23 -9.63 1.87
C ILE A 33 2.34 -10.88 1.95
N ILE A 34 2.01 -11.35 3.15
CA ILE A 34 1.22 -12.59 3.35
C ILE A 34 -0.12 -12.56 2.59
N PRO A 35 -1.01 -11.56 2.78
CA PRO A 35 -2.30 -11.52 2.08
C PRO A 35 -2.11 -11.32 0.57
N GLY A 36 -1.16 -10.47 0.15
CA GLY A 36 -0.86 -10.26 -1.26
C GLY A 36 -0.40 -11.54 -1.96
N THR A 37 0.43 -12.34 -1.31
CA THR A 37 0.92 -13.63 -1.82
C THR A 37 -0.22 -14.64 -1.90
N PHE A 38 -1.08 -14.73 -0.89
CA PHE A 38 -2.24 -15.62 -0.91
C PHE A 38 -3.17 -15.31 -2.08
N ILE A 39 -3.45 -14.02 -2.31
CA ILE A 39 -4.22 -13.52 -3.46
C ILE A 39 -3.55 -13.93 -4.77
N TYR A 40 -2.25 -13.63 -4.93
CA TYR A 40 -1.49 -13.91 -6.15
C TYR A 40 -1.44 -15.41 -6.49
N VAL A 41 -1.20 -16.26 -5.50
CA VAL A 41 -1.16 -17.73 -5.68
C VAL A 41 -2.55 -18.27 -5.98
N ASN A 42 -3.60 -17.77 -5.33
CA ASN A 42 -4.98 -18.22 -5.58
C ASN A 42 -5.42 -17.86 -7.01
N ILE A 43 -5.04 -16.66 -7.49
CA ILE A 43 -5.23 -16.22 -8.88
C ILE A 43 -4.48 -17.14 -9.85
N GLY A 44 -3.21 -17.42 -9.59
CA GLY A 44 -2.40 -18.30 -10.44
C GLY A 44 -2.96 -19.73 -10.50
N ALA A 45 -3.41 -20.27 -9.36
CA ALA A 45 -3.97 -21.62 -9.26
C ALA A 45 -5.34 -21.76 -9.95
N GLN A 46 -6.15 -20.70 -9.97
CA GLN A 46 -7.48 -20.68 -10.59
C GLN A 46 -7.51 -19.93 -11.93
N SER A 47 -6.36 -19.68 -12.56
CA SER A 47 -6.28 -18.96 -13.83
C SER A 47 -7.01 -19.66 -15.00
N LEU A 48 -7.31 -20.96 -14.87
CA LEU A 48 -8.11 -21.73 -15.82
C LEU A 48 -9.62 -21.72 -15.49
N ASP A 49 -10.01 -21.31 -14.27
CA ASP A 49 -11.40 -21.25 -13.81
C ASP A 49 -11.69 -19.90 -13.14
N ILE A 50 -11.80 -18.89 -14.02
CA ILE A 50 -11.82 -17.45 -13.71
C ILE A 50 -13.07 -17.04 -12.91
N ALA A 51 -14.07 -17.93 -12.80
CA ALA A 51 -15.34 -17.70 -12.10
C ALA A 51 -15.35 -18.16 -10.63
N SER A 52 -14.23 -18.64 -10.09
CA SER A 52 -14.16 -19.07 -8.70
C SER A 52 -14.31 -17.90 -7.72
N THR A 53 -15.12 -18.13 -6.67
CA THR A 53 -15.35 -17.20 -5.55
C THR A 53 -14.04 -16.72 -4.91
N GLY A 54 -12.99 -17.55 -4.90
CA GLY A 54 -11.67 -17.19 -4.35
C GLY A 54 -10.99 -16.06 -5.12
N PHE A 55 -11.07 -16.08 -6.46
CA PHE A 55 -10.51 -15.05 -7.33
C PHE A 55 -11.19 -13.69 -7.12
N ILE A 56 -12.52 -13.67 -7.03
CA ILE A 56 -13.32 -12.44 -6.83
C ILE A 56 -13.02 -11.83 -5.46
N ILE A 57 -12.92 -12.64 -4.41
CA ILE A 57 -12.56 -12.17 -3.07
C ILE A 57 -11.14 -11.60 -3.07
N ALA A 58 -10.20 -12.29 -3.74
CA ALA A 58 -8.81 -11.88 -3.78
C ALA A 58 -8.60 -10.53 -4.51
N VAL A 59 -9.24 -10.36 -5.67
CA VAL A 59 -9.25 -9.09 -6.41
C VAL A 59 -9.96 -7.99 -5.62
N GLY A 60 -11.10 -8.31 -4.99
CA GLY A 60 -11.84 -7.38 -4.14
C GLY A 60 -11.01 -6.86 -2.96
N LEU A 61 -10.24 -7.74 -2.29
CA LEU A 61 -9.36 -7.39 -1.19
C LEU A 61 -8.20 -6.48 -1.65
N LEU A 62 -7.64 -6.77 -2.83
CA LEU A 62 -6.56 -5.99 -3.41
C LEU A 62 -7.04 -4.57 -3.76
N VAL A 63 -8.22 -4.45 -4.39
CA VAL A 63 -8.86 -3.15 -4.67
C VAL A 63 -9.16 -2.40 -3.38
N LEU A 64 -9.66 -3.07 -2.34
CA LEU A 64 -9.95 -2.45 -1.04
C LEU A 64 -8.66 -1.88 -0.40
N ILE A 65 -7.58 -2.67 -0.35
CA ILE A 65 -6.28 -2.23 0.17
C ILE A 65 -5.73 -1.04 -0.62
N SER A 66 -5.96 -1.00 -1.94
CA SER A 66 -5.51 0.11 -2.79
C SER A 66 -6.30 1.41 -2.57
N ILE A 67 -7.59 1.34 -2.20
CA ILE A 67 -8.45 2.52 -2.00
C ILE A 67 -8.20 3.18 -0.64
N VAL A 68 -7.86 2.41 0.39
CA VAL A 68 -7.58 2.91 1.75
C VAL A 68 -6.60 4.09 1.78
N PRO A 69 -5.39 4.03 1.19
CA PRO A 69 -4.44 5.15 1.23
C PRO A 69 -4.98 6.41 0.53
N ILE A 70 -5.71 6.25 -0.57
CA ILE A 70 -6.34 7.37 -1.31
C ILE A 70 -7.43 8.03 -0.47
N GLY A 71 -8.25 7.23 0.22
CA GLY A 71 -9.29 7.73 1.12
C GLY A 71 -8.72 8.50 2.31
N VAL A 72 -7.66 7.95 2.93
CA VAL A 72 -6.94 8.60 4.04
C VAL A 72 -6.33 9.92 3.60
N GLU A 73 -5.70 9.96 2.43
CA GLU A 73 -5.08 11.18 1.91
C GLU A 73 -6.11 12.27 1.63
N ARG A 74 -7.26 11.93 1.03
CA ARG A 74 -8.37 12.87 0.84
C ARG A 74 -8.93 13.40 2.14
N TRP A 75 -9.07 12.56 3.17
CA TRP A 75 -9.57 13.00 4.47
C TRP A 75 -8.59 13.90 5.21
N ARG A 76 -7.29 13.59 5.11
CA ARG A 76 -6.22 14.41 5.69
C ARG A 76 -6.11 15.78 5.02
N ASN A 77 -6.32 15.85 3.70
CA ASN A 77 -6.30 17.10 2.95
C ASN A 77 -7.52 17.99 3.23
N LYS A 78 -8.71 17.42 3.49
CA LYS A 78 -9.86 18.20 3.97
C LYS A 78 -9.57 18.88 5.31
N LYS A 79 -9.05 18.13 6.30
CA LYS A 79 -8.71 18.72 7.61
C LYS A 79 -7.63 19.81 7.56
N LYS A 80 -6.72 19.75 6.58
CA LYS A 80 -5.73 20.82 6.37
C LYS A 80 -6.36 22.09 5.79
N LYS A 81 -7.33 21.96 4.89
CA LYS A 81 -8.07 23.11 4.32
C LYS A 81 -8.94 23.79 5.38
N ASP A 82 -9.71 23.02 6.13
CA ASP A 82 -10.61 23.56 7.16
C ASP A 82 -9.81 24.32 8.24
N LYS A 83 -8.60 23.85 8.60
CA LYS A 83 -7.72 24.56 9.54
C LYS A 83 -7.04 25.81 8.96
N ALA A 84 -6.87 25.90 7.64
CA ALA A 84 -6.27 27.06 6.99
C ALA A 84 -7.29 28.21 6.91
N GLU A 85 -8.56 27.91 6.61
CA GLU A 85 -9.64 28.88 6.50
C GLU A 85 -9.97 29.51 7.89
N ILE A 86 -10.01 28.72 8.96
CA ILE A 86 -10.25 29.23 10.33
C ILE A 86 -9.12 30.16 10.80
N ASN A 87 -7.88 29.89 10.39
CA ASN A 87 -6.70 30.67 10.80
C ASN A 87 -6.54 31.96 9.97
N GLU A 88 -7.20 32.07 8.82
CA GLU A 88 -7.33 33.31 8.04
C GLU A 88 -8.48 34.19 8.57
N GLU A 89 -9.58 33.61 9.06
CA GLU A 89 -10.66 34.33 9.74
C GLU A 89 -10.24 34.89 11.12
N GLU A 90 -9.43 34.18 11.91
CA GLU A 90 -8.90 34.72 13.18
C GLU A 90 -7.88 35.85 13.00
N LYS A 91 -7.38 36.08 11.78
CA LYS A 91 -6.32 37.07 11.49
C LYS A 91 -6.84 38.36 10.84
N ASN A 92 -8.13 38.44 10.51
CA ASN A 92 -8.83 39.64 9.99
C ASN A 92 -9.70 40.28 11.08
#